data_AF-A0A842LAU1-F1
#
_entry.id   AF-A0A842LAU1-F1
#
_cell.length_a   1.000
_cell.length_b   1.000
_cell.length_c   1.000
_cell.angle_alpha   90.00
_cell.angle_beta   90.00
_cell.angle_gamma   90.00
#
_symmetry.space_group_name_H-M   'P 1'
#
loop_
_entity.id
_entity.type
_entity.pdbx_description
1 polymer ?
#
loop_
_entity_poly.entity_id
_entity_poly.type
_entity_poly.pdbx_seq_one_letter_code
_entity_poly.pdbx_strand_id
1 'polypeptide(L)'
;MERIEAIKTIIKQLDDELIICNLGFPSRELYSIKDSPRHFYMLGSMGMASSIGLGLALTQKRKVIVFEGDGSLLMNLGSLVTIYSQSPKNLILII
;
A
#
# COMPACT_ATOMS: atom_id res chain seq x y z
N MET A 1 6.98 17.32 6.42
CA MET A 1 5.99 17.16 5.33
C MET A 1 4.81 16.45 5.94
N GLU A 2 3.60 16.96 5.74
CA GLU A 2 2.38 16.27 6.18
C GLU A 2 2.15 15.00 5.36
N ARG A 3 1.56 13.96 5.97
CA ARG A 3 1.26 12.68 5.30
C ARG A 3 0.50 12.86 3.97
N ILE A 4 -0.51 13.72 3.98
CA ILE A 4 -1.34 13.99 2.79
C ILE A 4 -0.52 14.57 1.62
N GLU A 5 0.48 15.41 1.91
CA GLU A 5 1.36 15.98 0.89
C GLU A 5 2.34 14.92 0.34
N ALA A 6 2.78 13.98 1.18
CA ALA A 6 3.57 12.83 0.73
C ALA A 6 2.76 11.95 -0.22
N ILE A 7 1.53 11.57 0.17
CA ILE A 7 0.62 10.78 -0.67
C ILE A 7 0.37 11.50 -2.01
N LYS A 8 0.05 12.80 -1.97
CA LYS A 8 -0.19 13.62 -3.17
C LYS A 8 1.02 13.69 -4.08
N THR A 9 2.22 13.80 -3.54
CA THR A 9 3.47 13.86 -4.31
C THR A 9 3.78 12.52 -4.99
N ILE A 10 3.56 11.41 -4.28
CA ILE A 10 3.75 10.06 -4.81
C ILE A 10 2.72 9.78 -5.90
N ILE A 11 1.43 9.99 -5.62
CA ILE A 11 0.33 9.67 -6.53
C ILE A 11 0.41 10.41 -7.87
N LYS A 12 0.99 11.62 -7.90
CA LYS A 12 1.24 12.36 -9.16
C LYS A 12 2.20 11.67 -10.12
N GLN A 13 3.04 10.76 -9.61
CA GLN A 13 4.02 10.02 -10.39
C GLN A 13 3.51 8.63 -10.81
N LEU A 14 2.32 8.25 -10.35
CA LEU A 14 1.75 6.93 -10.56
C LEU A 14 0.62 6.96 -11.59
N ASP A 15 0.59 5.92 -12.41
CA ASP A 15 -0.38 5.78 -13.50
C ASP A 15 -1.07 4.41 -13.48
N ASP A 16 -0.40 3.35 -13.94
CA ASP A 16 -1.00 2.01 -14.08
C ASP A 16 -0.77 1.08 -12.87
N GLU A 17 -0.16 1.58 -11.79
CA GLU A 17 0.08 0.77 -10.59
C GLU A 17 -1.21 0.35 -9.87
N LEU A 18 -1.14 -0.81 -9.21
CA LEU A 18 -2.12 -1.25 -8.23
C LEU A 18 -1.76 -0.66 -6.87
N ILE A 19 -2.70 0.03 -6.22
CA ILE A 19 -2.43 0.71 -4.95
C ILE A 19 -3.25 0.07 -3.84
N ILE A 20 -2.59 -0.29 -2.75
CA ILE A 20 -3.22 -0.76 -1.52
C ILE A 20 -2.94 0.32 -0.48
N CYS A 21 -3.98 0.80 0.20
CA CYS A 21 -3.83 1.80 1.24
C CYS A 21 -4.37 1.27 2.57
N ASN A 22 -3.58 1.44 3.63
CA ASN A 22 -3.93 1.17 5.03
C ASN A 22 -5.26 1.85 5.43
N LEU A 23 -5.89 1.30 6.47
CA LEU A 23 -7.10 1.83 7.09
C LEU A 23 -6.95 3.27 7.59
N GLY A 24 -8.10 3.90 7.78
CA GLY A 24 -8.21 5.20 8.45
C GLY A 24 -8.02 6.37 7.49
N PHE A 25 -7.35 7.41 7.98
CA PHE A 25 -7.15 8.65 7.24
C PHE A 25 -6.35 8.50 5.92
N PRO A 26 -5.29 7.67 5.83
CA PRO A 26 -4.54 7.51 4.57
C PRO A 26 -5.44 7.08 3.40
N SER A 27 -6.33 6.11 3.61
CA SER A 27 -7.28 5.68 2.58
C SER A 27 -8.24 6.80 2.16
N ARG A 28 -8.73 7.59 3.12
CA ARG A 28 -9.64 8.73 2.84
C ARG A 28 -8.92 9.85 2.08
N GLU A 29 -7.68 10.12 2.42
CA GLU A 29 -6.81 11.09 1.76
C GLU A 29 -6.49 10.64 0.33
N LEU A 30 -6.09 9.38 0.14
CA LEU A 30 -5.85 8.83 -1.19
C LEU A 30 -7.11 8.92 -2.06
N TYR A 31 -8.26 8.54 -1.52
CA TYR A 31 -9.54 8.63 -2.21
C TYR A 31 -9.88 10.08 -2.62
N SER A 32 -9.68 11.05 -1.73
CA SER A 32 -9.95 12.46 -2.04
C SER A 32 -8.96 13.07 -3.03
N ILE A 33 -7.71 12.58 -3.07
CA ILE A 33 -6.69 13.05 -4.01
C ILE A 33 -6.91 12.46 -5.41
N LYS A 34 -7.09 11.14 -5.52
CA LYS A 34 -7.25 10.43 -6.80
C LYS A 34 -7.88 9.05 -6.55
N ASP A 35 -9.17 8.94 -6.77
CA ASP A 35 -9.84 7.63 -6.82
C ASP A 35 -9.50 6.86 -8.11
N SER A 36 -9.56 5.54 -8.05
CA SER A 36 -9.30 4.66 -9.18
C SER A 36 -9.80 3.24 -8.90
N PRO A 37 -10.31 2.51 -9.92
CA PRO A 37 -10.64 1.09 -9.78
C PRO A 37 -9.41 0.20 -9.49
N ARG A 38 -8.19 0.74 -9.61
CA ARG A 38 -6.94 0.04 -9.24
C ARG A 38 -6.55 0.24 -7.77
N HIS A 39 -7.29 1.04 -7.02
CA HIS A 39 -7.02 1.31 -5.62
C HIS A 39 -7.86 0.39 -4.74
N PHE A 40 -7.21 -0.23 -3.76
CA PHE A 40 -7.85 -0.98 -2.70
C PHE A 40 -7.68 -0.23 -1.38
N TYR A 41 -8.79 0.29 -0.88
CA TYR A 41 -8.87 0.98 0.39
C TYR A 41 -9.17 -0.05 1.48
N MET A 42 -8.15 -0.40 2.27
CA MET A 42 -8.28 -1.46 3.25
C MET A 42 -9.07 -0.96 4.46
N LEU A 43 -10.30 -1.46 4.63
CA LEU A 43 -11.17 -1.11 5.75
C LEU A 43 -11.38 -2.35 6.63
N GLY A 44 -10.78 -2.38 7.82
CA GLY A 44 -11.17 -3.32 8.88
C GLY A 44 -10.11 -4.27 9.44
N SER A 45 -8.88 -4.30 8.89
CA SER A 45 -7.83 -5.23 9.37
C SER A 45 -6.45 -4.60 9.45
N MET A 46 -6.11 -4.00 10.59
CA MET A 46 -4.81 -3.37 10.81
C MET A 46 -3.66 -4.37 10.64
N GLY A 47 -2.62 -3.98 9.91
CA GLY A 47 -1.45 -4.79 9.56
C GLY A 47 -1.60 -5.66 8.32
N MET A 48 -2.72 -5.58 7.59
CA MET A 48 -2.96 -6.46 6.43
C MET A 48 -2.64 -5.85 5.08
N ALA A 49 -2.40 -4.54 4.97
CA ALA A 49 -2.15 -3.90 3.67
C ALA A 49 -0.88 -4.45 3.03
N SER A 50 0.19 -4.65 3.80
CA SER A 50 1.44 -5.28 3.34
C SER A 50 1.24 -6.71 2.83
N SER A 51 0.47 -7.55 3.55
CA SER A 51 0.17 -8.93 3.15
C SER A 51 -0.70 -9.01 1.89
N ILE A 52 -1.71 -8.14 1.77
CA ILE A 52 -2.56 -8.07 0.57
C ILE A 52 -1.72 -7.63 -0.64
N GLY A 53 -0.89 -6.61 -0.46
CA GLY A 53 0.03 -6.14 -1.49
C GLY A 53 1.01 -7.21 -1.96
N LEU A 54 1.56 -8.01 -1.03
CA LEU A 54 2.41 -9.15 -1.38
C LEU A 54 1.65 -10.18 -2.24
N GLY A 55 0.44 -10.58 -1.84
CA GLY A 55 -0.37 -11.52 -2.61
C GLY A 55 -0.66 -11.01 -4.03
N LEU A 56 -0.95 -9.71 -4.17
CA LEU A 56 -1.12 -9.09 -5.49
C LEU A 56 0.18 -9.08 -6.29
N ALA A 57 1.31 -8.73 -5.68
CA ALA A 57 2.60 -8.68 -6.38
C ALA A 57 3.03 -10.05 -6.91
N LEU A 58 2.70 -11.13 -6.19
CA LEU A 58 2.98 -12.50 -6.62
C LEU A 58 2.08 -13.00 -7.75
N THR A 59 0.91 -12.41 -7.93
CA THR A 59 -0.11 -12.87 -8.89
C THR A 59 -0.28 -11.94 -10.10
N GLN A 60 0.22 -10.71 -10.01
CA GLN A 60 0.07 -9.67 -11.03
C GLN A 60 1.42 -9.31 -11.64
N LYS A 61 1.42 -8.95 -12.93
CA LYS A 61 2.61 -8.38 -13.60
C LYS A 61 2.78 -6.88 -13.32
N ARG A 62 1.70 -6.19 -12.96
CA ARG A 62 1.71 -4.76 -12.63
C ARG A 62 2.52 -4.50 -11.37
N LYS A 63 3.07 -3.30 -11.26
CA LYS A 63 3.70 -2.83 -10.03
C LYS A 63 2.61 -2.58 -8.97
N VAL A 64 2.89 -3.03 -7.76
CA VAL A 64 2.03 -2.95 -6.60
C VAL A 64 2.67 -2.00 -5.60
N ILE A 65 1.91 -0.98 -5.18
CA ILE A 65 2.35 0.01 -4.21
C ILE A 65 1.45 -0.09 -3.00
N VAL A 66 2.05 -0.28 -1.83
CA VAL A 66 1.34 -0.38 -0.56
C VAL A 66 1.71 0.82 0.29
N PHE A 67 0.70 1.59 0.71
CA PHE A 67 0.82 2.55 1.79
C PHE A 67 0.42 1.86 3.08
N GLU A 68 1.39 1.61 3.95
CA GLU A 68 1.19 1.02 5.27
C GLU A 68 1.42 2.08 6.35
N GLY A 69 0.75 1.96 7.50
CA GLY A 69 1.06 2.81 8.65
C GLY A 69 2.12 2.15 9.54
N ASP A 70 2.95 2.94 10.19
CA ASP A 70 3.92 2.45 11.18
C ASP A 70 3.29 1.56 12.27
N GLY A 71 2.23 2.02 12.92
CA GLY A 71 1.52 1.24 13.93
C GLY A 71 0.84 0.00 13.34
N SER A 72 0.37 0.10 12.10
CA SER A 72 -0.27 -1.01 11.38
C SER A 72 0.75 -2.10 11.03
N LEU A 73 1.93 -1.70 10.53
CA LEU A 73 3.03 -2.59 10.26
C LEU A 73 3.52 -3.30 11.53
N LEU A 74 3.58 -2.60 12.67
CA LEU A 74 3.96 -3.21 13.94
C LEU A 74 2.98 -4.31 14.39
N MET A 75 1.69 -4.21 14.05
CA MET A 75 0.72 -5.27 14.33
C MET A 75 0.94 -6.54 13.50
N ASN A 76 1.64 -6.45 12.37
CA ASN A 76 1.98 -7.59 11.52
C ASN A 76 3.42 -7.49 11.00
N LEU A 77 4.38 -7.32 11.91
CA LEU A 77 5.78 -7.08 11.53
C LEU A 77 6.39 -8.27 10.77
N GLY A 78 5.89 -9.49 11.04
CA GLY A 78 6.29 -10.70 10.33
C GLY A 78 6.05 -10.64 8.81
N SER A 79 5.13 -9.78 8.35
CA SER A 79 4.91 -9.54 6.92
C SER A 79 6.17 -9.09 6.18
N LEU A 80 7.09 -8.35 6.81
CA LEU A 80 8.35 -7.95 6.20
C LEU A 80 9.27 -9.14 5.91
N VAL A 81 9.32 -10.11 6.83
CA VAL A 81 10.10 -11.34 6.66
C VAL A 81 9.55 -12.15 5.49
N THR A 82 8.23 -12.27 5.40
CA THR A 82 7.56 -12.94 4.27
C THR A 82 7.80 -12.21 2.95
N ILE A 83 7.66 -10.87 2.93
CA ILE A 83 7.96 -10.06 1.74
C ILE A 83 9.40 -10.27 1.28
N TYR A 84 10.37 -10.23 2.20
CA TYR A 84 11.77 -10.47 1.89
C TYR A 84 12.00 -11.88 1.33
N SER A 85 11.42 -12.90 1.98
CA SER A 85 11.56 -14.29 1.55
C SER A 85 10.97 -14.55 0.16
N GLN A 86 9.88 -13.87 -0.20
CA GLN A 86 9.25 -14.01 -1.51
C GLN A 86 9.92 -13.13 -2.58
N SER A 87 10.52 -12.01 -2.18
CA SER A 87 11.30 -11.08 -3.00
C SER A 87 10.65 -10.72 -4.36
N PRO A 88 9.37 -10.30 -4.39
CA PRO A 88 8.73 -9.87 -5.63
C PRO A 88 9.40 -8.60 -6.17
N LYS A 89 9.75 -8.60 -7.46
CA LYS A 89 10.43 -7.45 -8.11
C LYS A 89 9.53 -6.24 -8.35
N ASN A 90 8.21 -6.42 -8.20
CA ASN A 90 7.18 -5.46 -8.55
C ASN A 90 6.41 -4.92 -7.32
N LEU A 91 6.89 -5.15 -6.10
CA LEU A 91 6.26 -4.63 -4.88
C LEU A 91 7.07 -3.46 -4.31
N ILE A 92 6.38 -2.38 -3.96
CA ILE A 92 6.93 -1.27 -3.17
C ILE A 92 6.06 -1.09 -1.92
N LEU A 93 6.67 -1.16 -0.74
CA LEU A 93 6.04 -0.88 0.54
C LEU A 93 6.51 0.50 1.03
N ILE A 94 5.56 1.39 1.27
CA ILE A 94 5.75 2.75 1.78
C ILE A 94 5.17 2.80 3.18
N ILE A 95 5.94 3.31 4.14
CA ILE A 95 5.58 3.44 5.57
C ILE A 95 5.54 4.91 5.93
#